data_AF-A0AA51DI53-F1
#
_entry.id   AF-A0AA51DI53-F1
#
_cell.length_a   1.000
_cell.length_b   1.000
_cell.length_c   1.000
_cell.angle_alpha   90.00
_cell.angle_beta   90.00
_cell.angle_gamma   90.00
#
_symmetry.space_group_name_H-M   'P 1'
#
loop_
_entity.id
_entity.type
_entity.pdbx_description
1 polymer ?
#
loop_
_entity_poly.entity_id
_entity_poly.type
_entity_poly.pdbx_seq_one_letter_code
_entity_poly.pdbx_strand_id
1 'polypeptide(L)'
;MFNVLKMLKLELGNKEYFTDEEFTGILILHKLSATDTYTNTMKKQLYEAALDVLEKVMNNSDYMRKLETEFGTQGDAYKNLEKQVDKVKDKIIQLEDEELGRENKSVFMMYYTNEI
;
A
#
# COMPACT_ATOMS: atom_id res chain seq x y z
N MET A 1 -17.42 1.28 10.09
CA MET A 1 -16.17 0.52 9.95
C MET A 1 -15.85 0.42 8.46
N PHE A 2 -14.62 0.70 8.04
CA PHE A 2 -14.24 0.66 6.62
C PHE A 2 -13.81 -0.76 6.24
N ASN A 3 -14.19 -1.22 5.04
CA ASN A 3 -13.68 -2.47 4.50
C ASN A 3 -12.32 -2.25 3.81
N VAL A 4 -11.59 -3.34 3.55
CA VAL A 4 -10.25 -3.27 2.96
C VAL A 4 -10.24 -2.58 1.60
N LEU A 5 -11.21 -2.87 0.73
CA LEU A 5 -11.29 -2.22 -0.59
C LEU A 5 -11.41 -0.70 -0.48
N LYS A 6 -12.25 -0.21 0.42
CA LYS A 6 -12.41 1.22 0.65
C LYS A 6 -11.13 1.83 1.22
N MET A 7 -10.38 1.12 2.05
CA MET A 7 -9.09 1.58 2.55
C MET A 7 -8.02 1.64 1.47
N LEU A 8 -7.97 0.66 0.56
CA LEU A 8 -7.06 0.68 -0.59
C LEU A 8 -7.33 1.89 -1.48
N LYS A 9 -8.61 2.12 -1.82
CA LYS A 9 -9.03 3.28 -2.64
C LYS A 9 -8.66 4.60 -1.97
N LEU A 10 -8.82 4.71 -0.66
CA LEU A 10 -8.42 5.90 0.10
C LEU A 10 -6.91 6.16 0.03
N GLU A 11 -6.10 5.11 0.15
CA GLU A 11 -4.63 5.23 0.04
C GLU A 11 -4.19 5.68 -1.35
N LEU A 12 -4.92 5.26 -2.38
CA LEU A 12 -4.72 5.66 -3.78
C LEU A 12 -5.35 7.03 -4.12
N GLY A 13 -5.82 7.79 -3.12
CA GLY A 13 -6.41 9.11 -3.31
C GLY A 13 -7.81 9.10 -3.96
N ASN A 14 -8.53 7.98 -3.87
CA ASN A 14 -9.83 7.71 -4.51
C ASN A 14 -9.83 7.86 -6.04
N LYS A 15 -8.67 7.66 -6.68
CA LYS A 15 -8.57 7.62 -8.13
C LYS A 15 -9.06 6.28 -8.66
N GLU A 16 -9.85 6.32 -9.73
CA GLU A 16 -10.40 5.15 -10.40
C GLU A 16 -9.38 4.55 -11.37
N TYR A 17 -8.24 4.08 -10.82
CA TYR A 17 -7.20 3.42 -11.62
C TYR A 17 -7.71 2.12 -12.24
N PHE A 18 -8.50 1.37 -11.48
CA PHE A 18 -9.01 0.05 -11.82
C PHE A 18 -10.47 -0.09 -11.40
N THR A 19 -11.14 -1.10 -11.94
CA THR A 19 -12.46 -1.53 -11.47
C THR A 19 -12.35 -2.21 -10.09
N ASP A 20 -13.48 -2.31 -9.38
CA ASP A 20 -13.54 -2.99 -8.07
C ASP A 20 -13.15 -4.47 -8.16
N GLU A 21 -13.42 -5.12 -9.29
CA GLU A 21 -13.03 -6.50 -9.56
C GLU A 21 -11.51 -6.63 -9.69
N GLU A 22 -10.87 -5.75 -10.46
CA GLU A 22 -9.41 -5.69 -10.61
C GLU A 22 -8.72 -5.36 -9.28
N PHE A 23 -9.22 -4.39 -8.51
CA PHE A 23 -8.72 -4.10 -7.18
C PHE A 23 -8.85 -5.30 -6.23
N THR A 24 -9.98 -6.02 -6.30
CA THR A 24 -10.20 -7.23 -5.51
C THR A 24 -9.19 -8.32 -5.90
N GLY A 25 -8.91 -8.49 -7.19
CA GLY A 25 -7.87 -9.40 -7.68
C GLY A 25 -6.50 -9.09 -7.09
N ILE A 26 -6.10 -7.81 -7.06
CA ILE A 26 -4.82 -7.39 -6.46
C ILE A 26 -4.81 -7.66 -4.95
N LEU A 27 -5.88 -7.31 -4.23
CA LEU A 27 -5.98 -7.57 -2.79
C LEU A 27 -5.81 -9.06 -2.45
N ILE A 28 -6.38 -9.96 -3.26
CA ILE A 28 -6.25 -11.41 -3.08
C ILE A 28 -4.78 -11.86 -3.18
N LEU A 29 -3.99 -11.29 -4.10
CA LEU A 29 -2.56 -11.59 -4.24
C LEU A 29 -1.78 -11.24 -2.96
N HIS A 30 -2.23 -10.19 -2.26
CA HIS A 30 -1.67 -9.74 -0.98
C HIS A 30 -2.37 -10.36 0.24
N LYS A 31 -3.13 -11.44 0.05
CA LYS A 31 -3.85 -12.18 1.11
C LYS A 31 -4.87 -11.32 1.85
N LEU A 32 -5.47 -10.36 1.16
CA LEU A 32 -6.52 -9.50 1.66
C LEU A 32 -7.86 -9.79 0.96
N SER A 33 -8.95 -9.77 1.72
CA SER A 33 -10.31 -9.84 1.17
C SER A 33 -10.92 -8.44 1.14
N ALA A 34 -11.46 -8.06 -0.02
CA ALA A 34 -12.03 -6.73 -0.27
C ALA A 34 -13.16 -6.36 0.72
N THR A 35 -13.93 -7.36 1.16
CA THR A 35 -15.09 -7.20 2.05
C THR A 35 -14.73 -7.22 3.51
N ASP A 36 -13.51 -7.64 3.86
CA ASP A 36 -13.11 -7.77 5.25
C ASP A 36 -13.07 -6.40 5.91
N THR A 37 -13.30 -6.42 7.22
CA THR A 37 -13.07 -5.26 8.06
C THR A 37 -11.59 -4.96 8.12
N TYR A 38 -11.21 -3.73 7.79
CA TYR A 38 -9.82 -3.33 7.89
C TYR A 38 -9.36 -3.24 9.35
N THR A 39 -8.21 -3.84 9.64
CA THR A 39 -7.51 -3.76 10.93
C THR A 39 -6.05 -3.35 10.74
N ASN A 40 -5.41 -2.80 11.78
CA ASN A 40 -4.01 -2.34 11.68
C ASN A 40 -3.01 -3.45 11.33
N THR A 41 -3.35 -4.71 11.59
CA THR A 41 -2.54 -5.88 11.20
C THR A 41 -2.46 -6.10 9.69
N MET A 42 -3.37 -5.50 8.91
CA MET A 42 -3.43 -5.59 7.44
C MET A 42 -2.66 -4.45 6.75
N LYS A 43 -2.12 -3.49 7.52
CA LYS A 43 -1.60 -2.22 7.00
C LYS A 43 -0.44 -2.42 6.03
N LYS A 44 0.47 -3.35 6.33
CA LYS A 44 1.63 -3.64 5.45
C LYS A 44 1.16 -4.20 4.11
N GLN A 45 0.33 -5.24 4.14
CA GLN A 45 -0.21 -5.87 2.93
C GLN A 45 -1.04 -4.88 2.10
N LEU A 46 -1.74 -3.94 2.75
CA LEU A 46 -2.49 -2.90 2.06
C LEU A 46 -1.56 -1.95 1.29
N TYR A 47 -0.44 -1.56 1.89
CA TYR A 47 0.55 -0.72 1.20
C TYR A 47 1.28 -1.47 0.08
N GLU A 48 1.58 -2.75 0.26
CA GLU A 48 2.14 -3.59 -0.81
C GLU A 48 1.15 -3.69 -1.99
N ALA A 49 -0.15 -3.87 -1.72
CA ALA A 49 -1.18 -3.87 -2.75
C ALA A 49 -1.33 -2.51 -3.45
N ALA A 50 -1.23 -1.41 -2.69
CA ALA A 50 -1.24 -0.05 -3.25
C ALA A 50 -0.02 0.19 -4.14
N LEU A 51 1.16 -0.32 -3.75
CA LEU A 51 2.36 -0.25 -4.56
C LEU A 51 2.20 -1.01 -5.88
N ASP A 52 1.67 -2.24 -5.85
CA ASP A 52 1.42 -3.04 -7.06
C ASP A 52 0.44 -2.33 -8.02
N VAL A 53 -0.60 -1.69 -7.48
CA VAL A 53 -1.51 -0.84 -8.27
C VAL A 53 -0.74 0.29 -8.98
N LEU A 54 0.07 1.05 -8.25
CA LEU A 54 0.79 2.19 -8.80
C LEU A 54 1.81 1.77 -9.86
N GLU A 55 2.53 0.68 -9.62
CA GLU A 55 3.50 0.13 -10.58
C GLU A 55 2.81 -0.40 -11.86
N LYS A 56 1.65 -1.07 -11.73
CA LYS A 56 0.85 -1.48 -12.90
C LYS A 56 0.35 -0.28 -13.72
N VAL A 57 -0.08 0.79 -13.05
CA VAL A 57 -0.50 2.03 -13.72
C VAL A 57 0.67 2.65 -14.47
N MET A 58 1.85 2.76 -13.85
CA MET A 58 3.04 3.32 -14.49
C MET A 58 3.53 2.50 -15.70
N ASN A 59 3.44 1.17 -15.61
CA ASN A 59 3.91 0.26 -16.66
C ASN A 59 2.93 0.12 -17.85
N ASN A 60 1.72 0.65 -17.74
CA ASN A 60 0.71 0.54 -18.77
C ASN A 60 0.38 1.91 -19.36
N SER A 61 0.74 2.09 -20.62
CA SER A 61 0.59 3.36 -21.36
C SER A 61 -0.86 3.80 -21.51
N ASP A 62 -1.83 2.89 -21.51
CA ASP A 62 -3.25 3.25 -21.61
C ASP A 62 -3.78 3.84 -20.30
N TYR A 63 -3.33 3.33 -19.14
CA TYR A 63 -3.66 3.97 -17.85
C TYR A 63 -2.93 5.30 -17.68
N MET A 64 -1.68 5.40 -18.12
CA MET A 64 -0.93 6.66 -18.11
C MET A 64 -1.61 7.75 -18.95
N ARG A 65 -2.14 7.40 -20.14
CA ARG A 65 -2.92 8.32 -20.98
C ARG A 65 -4.21 8.78 -20.32
N LYS A 66 -4.92 7.90 -19.60
CA LYS A 66 -6.11 8.31 -18.83
C LYS A 66 -5.80 9.35 -17.76
N LEU A 67 -4.59 9.36 -17.21
CA LEU A 67 -4.16 10.32 -16.19
C LEU A 67 -3.66 11.64 -16.78
N GLU A 68 -3.20 11.66 -18.02
CA GLU A 68 -2.70 12.86 -18.69
C GLU A 68 -3.73 14.00 -18.71
N THR A 69 -5.03 13.69 -18.80
CA THR A 69 -6.11 14.69 -18.75
C THR A 69 -6.17 15.46 -17.43
N GLU A 70 -5.61 14.91 -16.35
CA GLU A 70 -5.55 15.55 -15.02
C GLU A 70 -4.28 16.38 -14.81
N PHE A 71 -3.17 16.07 -15.49
CA PHE A 71 -1.84 16.64 -15.23
C PHE A 71 -1.29 17.51 -16.37
N GLY A 72 -2.00 17.59 -17.50
CA GLY A 72 -1.64 18.41 -18.66
C GLY A 72 -0.57 17.79 -19.55
N THR A 73 0.40 17.05 -18.99
CA THR A 73 1.37 16.26 -19.75
C THR A 73 1.57 14.86 -19.16
N GLN A 74 1.89 13.88 -20.01
CA GLN A 74 2.27 12.54 -19.58
C GLN A 74 3.49 12.54 -18.64
N GLY A 75 4.45 13.45 -18.84
CA GLY A 75 5.65 13.56 -18.00
C GLY A 75 5.34 14.01 -16.57
N ASP A 76 4.39 14.93 -16.40
CA ASP A 76 3.97 15.39 -15.07
C ASP A 76 3.12 14.33 -14.35
N ALA A 77 2.28 13.59 -15.08
CA ALA A 77 1.56 12.44 -14.55
C ALA A 77 2.54 11.37 -14.03
N TYR A 78 3.60 11.05 -14.80
CA TYR A 78 4.61 10.09 -14.40
C TYR A 78 5.36 10.53 -13.13
N LYS A 79 5.84 11.77 -13.08
CA LYS A 79 6.53 12.31 -11.88
C LYS A 79 5.65 12.30 -10.64
N ASN A 80 4.34 12.52 -10.79
CA ASN A 80 3.43 12.48 -9.66
C ASN A 80 3.20 11.04 -9.17
N LEU A 81 3.08 10.07 -10.07
CA LEU A 81 2.98 8.66 -9.71
C LEU A 81 4.26 8.15 -9.05
N GLU A 82 5.43 8.51 -9.58
CA GLU A 82 6.73 8.16 -8.99
C GLU A 82 6.85 8.67 -7.55
N LYS A 83 6.47 9.93 -7.29
CA LYS A 83 6.41 10.46 -5.92
C LYS A 83 5.43 9.71 -5.00
N GLN A 84 4.36 9.15 -5.54
CA GLN A 84 3.42 8.34 -4.75
C GLN A 84 4.02 6.97 -4.45
N VAL A 85 4.67 6.34 -5.43
CA VAL A 85 5.40 5.09 -5.26
C VAL A 85 6.45 5.22 -4.17
N ASP A 86 7.27 6.28 -4.20
CA ASP A 86 8.30 6.52 -3.19
C ASP A 86 7.71 6.66 -1.80
N LYS A 87 6.63 7.43 -1.64
CA LYS A 87 5.92 7.58 -0.36
C LYS A 87 5.38 6.26 0.17
N VAL A 88 4.86 5.39 -0.70
CA VAL A 88 4.33 4.08 -0.29
C VAL A 88 5.48 3.16 0.12
N LYS A 89 6.60 3.17 -0.62
CA LYS A 89 7.82 2.43 -0.24
C LYS A 89 8.37 2.87 1.11
N ASP A 90 8.47 4.17 1.35
CA ASP A 90 8.90 4.72 2.63
C ASP A 90 8.01 4.26 3.79
N LYS A 91 6.68 4.22 3.59
CA LYS A 91 5.74 3.72 4.59
C LYS A 91 5.91 2.22 4.87
N ILE A 92 6.20 1.41 3.85
CA ILE A 92 6.48 -0.02 4.02
C ILE A 92 7.74 -0.20 4.86
N ILE A 93 8.82 0.50 4.52
CA ILE A 93 10.09 0.45 5.26
C ILE A 93 9.89 0.85 6.73
N GLN A 94 9.15 1.94 6.99
CA GLN A 94 8.84 2.36 8.37
C GLN A 94 8.10 1.28 9.16
N LEU A 95 7.14 0.57 8.55
CA LEU A 95 6.43 -0.52 9.22
C LEU A 95 7.35 -1.71 9.51
N GLU A 96 8.28 -2.02 8.62
CA GLU A 96 9.28 -3.07 8.83
C GLU A 96 10.22 -2.72 9.99
N ASP A 97 10.70 -1.48 10.04
CA ASP A 97 11.53 -1.00 11.14
C ASP A 97 10.77 -1.03 12.49
N GLU A 98 9.50 -0.67 12.50
CA GLU A 98 8.62 -0.77 13.67
C GLU A 98 8.39 -2.22 14.13
N GLU A 99 8.34 -3.17 13.20
CA GLU A 99 8.25 -4.61 13.50
C GLU A 99 9.57 -5.14 14.09
N LEU A 100 10.70 -4.87 13.44
CA LEU A 100 12.03 -5.27 13.91
C LEU A 100 12.38 -4.66 15.27
N GLY A 101 12.04 -3.39 15.50
CA GLY A 101 12.23 -2.72 16.77
C GLY A 101 11.38 -3.31 17.91
N ARG A 102 10.21 -3.88 17.61
CA ARG A 102 9.38 -4.60 18.58
C ARG A 102 9.99 -5.96 18.93
N GLU A 103 10.50 -6.70 17.94
CA GLU A 103 11.17 -7.98 18.18
C GLU A 103 12.42 -7.81 19.05
N ASN A 104 13.27 -6.82 18.75
CA ASN A 104 14.47 -6.54 19.55
C ASN A 104 14.16 -6.16 21.00
N LYS A 105 13.09 -5.38 21.25
CA LYS A 105 12.65 -5.08 22.62
C LYS A 105 12.12 -6.31 23.35
N SER A 106 11.42 -7.21 22.65
CA SER A 106 10.93 -8.46 23.26
C SER A 106 12.06 -9.39 23.66
N VAL A 107 13.11 -9.49 22.85
CA VAL A 107 14.30 -10.30 23.16
C VAL A 107 15.03 -9.73 24.37
N PHE A 108 15.21 -8.40 24.43
CA PHE A 108 15.89 -7.76 25.56
C PHE A 108 15.13 -8.00 26.89
N MET A 109 13.80 -7.88 26.91
CA MET A 109 12.99 -8.15 28.11
C MET A 109 13.07 -9.60 28.61
N MET A 110 13.25 -10.57 27.71
CA MET A 110 13.35 -11.99 28.08
C MET A 110 14.65 -12.32 28.81
N TYR A 111 15.73 -11.56 28.57
CA TYR A 111 16.99 -11.73 29.32
C TYR A 111 16.92 -11.19 30.76
N TYR A 112 16.11 -10.18 31.04
CA TYR A 112 15.98 -9.58 32.39
C TYR A 112 14.92 -10.24 33.27
N THR A 113 14.14 -11.18 32.76
CA THR A 113 13.04 -11.83 33.50
C THR A 113 13.38 -13.25 34.01
N ASN A 114 14.59 -13.75 33.76
CA ASN A 114 15.08 -15.05 34.25
C ASN A 114 16.00 -14.97 35.47
N GLU A 115 16.05 -13.83 36.18
CA GLU A 115 16.69 -13.72 37.49
C GLU A 115 15.65 -13.42 38.58
N ILE A 116 14.92 -14.44 39.03
CA ILE A 116 14.30 -14.53 40.36
C ILE A 116 14.46 -15.95 40.87
#